data_AF-A0A0G3EZA8-F1
#
_entry.id   AF-A0A0G3EZA8-F1
#
_cell.length_a   1.000
_cell.length_b   1.000
_cell.length_c   1.000
_cell.angle_alpha   90.00
_cell.angle_beta   90.00
_cell.angle_gamma   90.00
#
_symmetry.space_group_name_H-M   'P 1'
#
loop_
_entity.id
_entity.type
_entity.pdbx_description
1 polymer ?
#
loop_
_entity_poly.entity_id
_entity_poly.type
_entity_poly.pdbx_seq_one_letter_code
_entity_poly.pdbx_strand_id
1 'polypeptide(L)'
;MLETAADMFRKISRSVGIEWAPLNVPMSRRLQTLAATAWVCLALFGQGTLLYLFLTLLYSDYWWLGILYAAWMLNDIDVCHKGGRTIQWVRNWGWWNYFRDYFPIKLVKTADLEPSKNYLFACYPHGVLSSGAYCSFATNALNFHKLFPGLTPHLIVLGGHFLFPFFRDLILSLGTCASSQESLLYLLNPKRFQGNCVAIMVGGAAEALDSHPGKYKIILSRRKGFIRIAMKSGASLVPVFSFGETDVFRPLNNPENSLLRRIQEKVRQITGVSPVFPLGRGMFQYSFGVVPLRSPVTTVVGAPMEVTRNLEPTDEEVDEVHAEFTKRLVQLFENEKSKYLKNHEEVQLVIT
;
A
#
# COMPACT_ATOMS: atom_id res chain seq x y z
N MET A 1 29.27 -17.12 -41.13
CA MET A 1 28.13 -17.51 -40.26
C MET A 1 26.98 -16.59 -40.58
N LEU A 2 25.86 -17.12 -41.07
CA LEU A 2 24.65 -16.34 -41.28
C LEU A 2 24.07 -15.95 -39.93
N GLU A 3 23.92 -14.65 -39.70
CA GLU A 3 23.25 -14.11 -38.52
C GLU A 3 21.77 -14.55 -38.56
N THR A 4 21.30 -15.20 -37.50
CA THR A 4 19.91 -15.70 -37.51
C THR A 4 18.93 -14.53 -37.41
N ALA A 5 17.69 -14.70 -37.89
CA ALA A 5 16.63 -13.70 -37.69
C ALA A 5 16.43 -13.34 -36.21
N ALA A 6 16.66 -14.30 -35.31
CA ALA A 6 16.61 -14.07 -33.86
C ALA A 6 17.77 -13.19 -33.36
N ASP A 7 18.98 -13.35 -33.90
CA ASP A 7 20.14 -12.53 -33.55
C ASP A 7 19.97 -11.10 -34.08
N MET A 8 19.49 -10.94 -35.31
CA MET A 8 19.15 -9.64 -35.88
C MET A 8 18.06 -8.93 -35.07
N PHE A 9 16.99 -9.64 -34.69
CA PHE A 9 15.94 -9.08 -33.83
C PHE A 9 16.48 -8.64 -32.46
N ARG A 10 17.37 -9.44 -31.84
CA ARG A 10 18.01 -9.07 -30.56
C ARG A 10 18.93 -7.87 -30.70
N LYS A 11 19.70 -7.75 -31.80
CA LYS A 11 20.54 -6.58 -32.08
C LYS A 11 19.69 -5.31 -32.22
N ILE A 12 18.64 -5.36 -33.03
CA ILE A 12 17.71 -4.23 -33.22
C ILE A 12 17.05 -3.84 -31.89
N SER A 13 16.61 -4.84 -31.12
CA SER A 13 16.01 -4.61 -29.80
C SER A 13 16.99 -3.90 -28.86
N ARG A 14 18.26 -4.35 -28.80
CA ARG A 14 19.30 -3.73 -27.99
C ARG A 14 19.63 -2.31 -28.45
N SER A 15 19.65 -2.04 -29.75
CA SER A 15 19.93 -0.68 -30.26
C SER A 15 18.83 0.32 -29.89
N VAL A 16 17.60 -0.14 -29.66
CA VAL A 16 16.49 0.69 -29.13
C VAL A 16 16.33 0.57 -27.59
N GLY A 17 17.29 -0.06 -26.91
CA GLY A 17 17.32 -0.16 -25.44
C GLY A 17 16.38 -1.21 -24.84
N ILE A 18 15.85 -2.15 -25.63
CA ILE A 18 14.99 -3.24 -25.15
C ILE A 18 15.83 -4.44 -24.71
N GLU A 19 15.71 -4.78 -23.43
CA GLU A 19 16.29 -5.97 -22.82
C GLU A 19 15.19 -7.02 -22.62
N TRP A 20 15.17 -8.04 -23.48
CA TRP A 20 14.20 -9.13 -23.39
C TRP A 20 14.46 -10.06 -22.23
N ALA A 21 13.40 -10.56 -21.60
CA ALA A 21 13.52 -11.60 -20.60
C ALA A 21 14.10 -12.89 -21.23
N PRO A 22 15.02 -13.61 -20.54
CA PRO A 22 15.50 -14.89 -21.02
C PRO A 22 14.36 -15.89 -21.22
N LEU A 23 14.48 -16.77 -22.21
CA LEU A 23 13.49 -17.83 -22.43
C LEU A 23 13.57 -18.91 -21.33
N ASN A 24 14.75 -19.14 -20.75
CA ASN A 24 14.95 -20.12 -19.68
C ASN A 24 14.74 -19.51 -18.28
N VAL A 25 13.58 -18.89 -18.05
CA VAL A 25 13.18 -18.40 -16.72
C VAL A 25 12.34 -19.46 -16.02
N PRO A 26 12.68 -19.87 -14.78
CA PRO A 26 11.93 -20.85 -14.01
C PRO A 26 10.44 -20.48 -13.87
N MET A 27 9.56 -21.49 -13.83
CA MET A 27 8.12 -21.27 -13.74
C MET A 27 7.72 -20.46 -12.50
N SER A 28 8.40 -20.67 -11.37
CA SER A 28 8.19 -19.88 -10.15
C SER A 28 8.39 -18.38 -10.38
N ARG A 29 9.45 -17.99 -11.09
CA ARG A 29 9.70 -16.58 -11.43
C ARG A 29 8.67 -16.01 -12.39
N ARG A 30 8.15 -16.83 -13.31
CA ARG A 30 7.05 -16.44 -14.22
C ARG A 30 5.76 -16.18 -13.45
N LEU A 31 5.41 -17.06 -12.52
CA LEU A 31 4.24 -16.89 -11.64
C LEU A 31 4.38 -15.66 -10.74
N GLN A 32 5.57 -15.40 -10.19
CA GLN A 32 5.86 -14.17 -9.46
C GLN A 32 5.65 -12.92 -10.33
N THR A 33 6.16 -12.91 -11.57
CA THR A 33 5.92 -11.80 -12.52
C THR A 33 4.44 -11.66 -12.87
N LEU A 34 3.73 -12.76 -13.08
CA LEU A 34 2.30 -12.75 -13.35
C LEU A 34 1.51 -12.18 -12.17
N ALA A 35 1.87 -12.56 -10.93
CA ALA A 35 1.23 -12.05 -9.72
C ALA A 35 1.43 -10.53 -9.56
N ALA A 36 2.67 -10.05 -9.72
CA ALA A 36 2.95 -8.62 -9.70
C ALA A 36 2.25 -7.85 -10.83
N THR A 37 2.15 -8.46 -12.02
CA THR A 37 1.45 -7.85 -13.16
C THR A 37 -0.05 -7.76 -12.90
N ALA A 38 -0.68 -8.84 -12.44
CA ALA A 38 -2.10 -8.83 -12.12
C ALA A 38 -2.43 -7.83 -11.02
N TRP A 39 -1.57 -7.71 -9.99
CA TRP A 39 -1.74 -6.74 -8.92
C TRP A 39 -1.68 -5.30 -9.43
N VAL A 40 -0.65 -4.93 -10.21
CA VAL A 40 -0.55 -3.55 -10.73
C VAL A 40 -1.66 -3.25 -11.75
N CYS A 41 -2.05 -4.22 -12.58
CA CYS A 41 -3.18 -4.06 -13.50
C CYS A 41 -4.51 -3.89 -12.75
N LEU A 42 -4.73 -4.65 -11.67
CA LEU A 42 -5.90 -4.50 -10.81
C LEU A 42 -5.92 -3.10 -10.15
N ALA A 43 -4.78 -2.62 -9.65
CA ALA A 43 -4.68 -1.30 -9.03
C ALA A 43 -4.96 -0.16 -10.02
N LEU A 44 -4.40 -0.23 -11.25
CA LEU A 44 -4.51 0.84 -12.25
C LEU A 44 -5.81 0.80 -13.06
N PHE A 45 -6.24 -0.39 -13.46
CA PHE A 45 -7.32 -0.57 -14.44
C PHE A 45 -8.51 -1.34 -13.87
N GLY A 46 -8.33 -2.06 -12.76
CA GLY A 46 -9.32 -2.98 -12.20
C GLY A 46 -10.65 -2.32 -11.88
N GLN A 47 -10.65 -1.11 -11.29
CA GLN A 47 -11.89 -0.38 -10.98
C GLN A 47 -12.71 -0.10 -12.25
N GLY A 48 -12.06 0.40 -13.31
CA GLY A 48 -12.73 0.69 -14.58
C GLY A 48 -13.20 -0.58 -15.31
N THR A 49 -12.34 -1.61 -15.38
CA THR A 49 -12.69 -2.88 -16.01
C THR A 49 -13.85 -3.57 -15.29
N LEU A 50 -13.83 -3.63 -13.96
CA LEU A 50 -14.89 -4.28 -13.18
C LEU A 50 -16.19 -3.49 -13.20
N LEU A 51 -16.13 -2.15 -13.23
CA LEU A 51 -17.32 -1.33 -13.47
C LEU A 51 -17.90 -1.57 -14.86
N TYR A 52 -17.07 -1.63 -15.90
CA TYR A 52 -17.52 -1.96 -17.24
C TYR A 52 -18.22 -3.33 -17.28
N LEU A 53 -17.64 -4.36 -16.66
CA LEU A 53 -18.27 -5.68 -16.56
C LEU A 53 -19.62 -5.64 -15.83
N PHE A 54 -19.73 -4.87 -14.75
CA PHE A 54 -20.99 -4.68 -14.05
C PHE A 54 -22.05 -4.01 -14.92
N LEU A 55 -21.68 -2.97 -15.68
CA LEU A 55 -22.59 -2.32 -16.63
C LEU A 55 -22.99 -3.28 -17.75
N THR A 56 -22.06 -4.04 -18.32
CA THR A 56 -22.38 -5.07 -19.32
C THR A 56 -23.36 -6.11 -18.78
N LEU A 57 -23.22 -6.52 -17.52
CA LEU A 57 -24.17 -7.42 -16.87
C LEU A 57 -25.58 -6.83 -16.83
N LEU A 58 -25.71 -5.54 -16.47
CA LEU A 58 -27.00 -4.82 -16.45
C LEU A 58 -27.65 -4.67 -17.83
N TYR A 59 -26.86 -4.63 -18.91
CA TYR A 59 -27.36 -4.55 -20.29
C TYR A 59 -27.48 -5.92 -20.99
N SER A 60 -27.28 -7.01 -20.27
CA SER A 60 -27.39 -8.39 -20.79
C SER A 60 -28.72 -9.04 -20.41
N ASP A 61 -28.98 -10.25 -20.94
CA ASP A 61 -30.11 -11.09 -20.52
C ASP A 61 -30.05 -11.47 -19.02
N TYR A 62 -28.89 -11.26 -18.37
CA TYR A 62 -28.66 -11.49 -16.96
C TYR A 62 -28.77 -10.21 -16.10
N TRP A 63 -29.43 -9.16 -16.59
CA TRP A 63 -29.57 -7.87 -15.89
C TRP A 63 -30.09 -8.00 -14.45
N TRP A 64 -30.96 -8.98 -14.19
CA TRP A 64 -31.53 -9.24 -12.87
C TRP A 64 -30.45 -9.60 -11.84
N LEU A 65 -29.36 -10.29 -12.24
CA LEU A 65 -28.21 -10.53 -11.36
C LEU A 65 -27.50 -9.23 -10.99
N GLY A 66 -27.37 -8.31 -11.95
CA GLY A 66 -26.80 -6.99 -11.71
C GLY A 66 -27.64 -6.18 -10.71
N ILE A 67 -28.97 -6.21 -10.83
CA ILE A 67 -29.87 -5.54 -9.89
C ILE A 67 -29.82 -6.17 -8.50
N LEU A 68 -29.83 -7.50 -8.39
CA LEU A 68 -29.70 -8.19 -7.10
C LEU A 68 -28.38 -7.84 -6.42
N TYR A 69 -27.28 -7.83 -7.18
CA TYR A 69 -25.98 -7.44 -6.66
C TYR A 69 -25.93 -5.97 -6.23
N ALA A 70 -26.52 -5.05 -7.02
CA ALA A 70 -26.60 -3.64 -6.65
C ALA A 70 -27.43 -3.41 -5.38
N ALA A 71 -28.57 -4.10 -5.24
CA ALA A 71 -29.40 -4.04 -4.04
C ALA A 71 -28.62 -4.52 -2.80
N TRP A 72 -27.85 -5.60 -2.94
CA TRP A 72 -26.97 -6.09 -1.88
C TRP A 72 -25.85 -5.08 -1.54
N MET A 73 -25.23 -4.46 -2.55
CA MET A 73 -24.23 -3.41 -2.33
C MET A 73 -24.79 -2.21 -1.55
N LEU A 74 -26.02 -1.78 -1.87
CA LEU A 74 -26.68 -0.68 -1.18
C LEU A 74 -26.99 -1.03 0.28
N ASN A 75 -27.37 -2.29 0.55
CA ASN A 75 -27.66 -2.77 1.90
C ASN A 75 -26.42 -2.72 2.83
N ASP A 76 -25.21 -2.80 2.29
CA ASP A 76 -23.98 -2.82 3.09
C ASP A 76 -22.92 -1.80 2.66
N ILE A 77 -23.36 -0.68 2.08
CA ILE A 77 -22.45 0.36 1.58
C ILE A 77 -21.47 0.86 2.65
N ASP A 78 -21.92 0.95 3.90
CA ASP A 78 -21.13 1.41 5.06
C ASP A 78 -20.17 0.35 5.63
N VAL A 79 -20.15 -0.87 5.11
CA VAL A 79 -19.34 -1.96 5.69
C VAL A 79 -17.85 -1.61 5.73
N CYS A 80 -17.38 -0.79 4.78
CA CYS A 80 -16.01 -0.29 4.74
C CYS A 80 -15.65 0.65 5.90
N HIS A 81 -16.64 1.24 6.58
CA HIS A 81 -16.47 2.05 7.79
C HIS A 81 -16.68 1.25 9.08
N LYS A 82 -17.15 -0.01 8.97
CA LYS A 82 -17.58 -0.85 10.10
C LYS A 82 -16.77 -2.15 10.20
N GLY A 83 -15.51 -2.13 9.75
CA GLY A 83 -14.57 -3.26 9.90
C GLY A 83 -14.34 -4.12 8.66
N GLY A 84 -15.00 -3.81 7.55
CA GLY A 84 -14.84 -4.54 6.29
C GLY A 84 -15.52 -5.90 6.31
N ARG A 85 -15.18 -6.77 5.34
CA ARG A 85 -15.76 -8.12 5.22
C ARG A 85 -14.67 -9.16 5.02
N THR A 86 -13.77 -9.30 6.00
CA THR A 86 -12.60 -10.16 5.90
C THR A 86 -12.98 -11.62 5.62
N ILE A 87 -12.40 -12.20 4.56
CA ILE A 87 -12.53 -13.61 4.21
C ILE A 87 -11.15 -14.24 4.28
N GLN A 88 -10.91 -15.09 5.28
CA GLN A 88 -9.60 -15.72 5.50
C GLN A 88 -9.13 -16.56 4.30
N TRP A 89 -10.05 -17.20 3.59
CA TRP A 89 -9.71 -17.93 2.37
C TRP A 89 -9.07 -17.01 1.32
N VAL A 90 -9.62 -15.80 1.11
CA VAL A 90 -9.04 -14.83 0.17
C VAL A 90 -7.67 -14.35 0.64
N ARG A 91 -7.52 -13.99 1.93
CA ARG A 91 -6.23 -13.58 2.51
C ARG A 91 -5.16 -14.67 2.46
N ASN A 92 -5.56 -15.94 2.38
CA ASN A 92 -4.69 -17.13 2.31
C ASN A 92 -4.46 -17.64 0.88
N TRP A 93 -4.93 -16.95 -0.16
CA TRP A 93 -4.65 -17.39 -1.54
C TRP A 93 -3.15 -17.54 -1.79
N GLY A 94 -2.76 -18.67 -2.39
CA GLY A 94 -1.37 -18.93 -2.76
C GLY A 94 -0.77 -17.86 -3.70
N TRP A 95 -1.63 -17.10 -4.38
CA TRP A 95 -1.27 -15.94 -5.20
C TRP A 95 -0.41 -14.92 -4.44
N TRP A 96 -0.70 -14.69 -3.16
CA TRP A 96 0.01 -13.70 -2.37
C TRP A 96 1.45 -14.12 -2.05
N ASN A 97 1.76 -15.42 -2.04
CA ASN A 97 3.14 -15.89 -1.92
C ASN A 97 3.96 -15.52 -3.16
N TYR A 98 3.40 -15.65 -4.36
CA TYR A 98 4.06 -15.21 -5.59
C TYR A 98 4.26 -13.69 -5.64
N PHE A 99 3.28 -12.92 -5.14
CA PHE A 99 3.42 -11.47 -5.00
C PHE A 99 4.57 -11.11 -4.03
N ARG A 100 4.58 -11.70 -2.82
CA ARG A 100 5.65 -11.55 -1.83
C ARG A 100 7.02 -11.87 -2.43
N ASP A 101 7.15 -13.00 -3.10
CA ASP A 101 8.43 -13.50 -3.62
C ASP A 101 8.88 -12.77 -4.90
N TYR A 102 8.01 -11.99 -5.54
CA TYR A 102 8.40 -11.09 -6.61
C TYR A 102 9.32 -9.97 -6.10
N PHE A 103 8.92 -9.36 -4.98
CA PHE A 103 9.59 -8.25 -4.29
C PHE A 103 10.43 -8.66 -3.07
N PRO A 104 10.76 -9.95 -2.92
CA PRO A 104 11.13 -10.56 -1.62
C PRO A 104 10.65 -9.82 -0.35
N ILE A 105 9.32 -9.63 -0.20
CA ILE A 105 8.77 -8.83 0.91
C ILE A 105 9.02 -9.49 2.26
N LYS A 106 9.42 -8.71 3.26
CA LYS A 106 9.57 -9.14 4.65
C LYS A 106 8.78 -8.23 5.60
N LEU A 107 8.28 -8.81 6.68
CA LEU A 107 7.67 -8.11 7.81
C LEU A 107 8.52 -8.39 9.05
N VAL A 108 8.94 -7.34 9.75
CA VAL A 108 9.80 -7.42 10.94
C VAL A 108 9.16 -6.61 12.06
N LYS A 109 9.26 -7.07 13.31
CA LYS A 109 8.87 -6.32 14.50
C LYS A 109 10.09 -6.00 15.35
N THR A 110 10.12 -4.81 15.96
CA THR A 110 11.18 -4.43 16.91
C THR A 110 10.78 -4.61 18.37
N ALA A 111 9.48 -4.82 18.64
CA ALA A 111 8.93 -5.05 19.96
C ALA A 111 7.71 -5.96 19.88
N ASP A 112 7.38 -6.61 21.00
CA ASP A 112 6.11 -7.31 21.16
C ASP A 112 4.97 -6.32 21.39
N LEU A 113 3.78 -6.71 20.92
CA LEU A 113 2.55 -5.93 21.06
C LEU A 113 1.54 -6.77 21.84
N GLU A 114 0.94 -6.16 22.86
CA GLU A 114 -0.04 -6.78 23.74
C GLU A 114 -1.39 -6.98 23.03
N PRO A 115 -1.96 -8.20 23.01
CA PRO A 115 -3.24 -8.45 22.34
C PRO A 115 -4.46 -7.76 22.97
N SER A 116 -4.34 -7.26 24.20
CA SER A 116 -5.39 -6.54 24.91
C SER A 116 -5.58 -5.10 24.42
N LYS A 117 -4.62 -4.56 23.66
CA LYS A 117 -4.60 -3.16 23.19
C LYS A 117 -4.89 -3.07 21.69
N ASN A 118 -5.44 -1.93 21.29
CA ASN A 118 -5.58 -1.58 19.88
C ASN A 118 -4.45 -0.64 19.47
N TYR A 119 -4.02 -0.75 18.22
CA TYR A 119 -2.87 -0.06 17.69
C TYR A 119 -3.20 0.70 16.40
N LEU A 120 -2.70 1.92 16.29
CA LEU A 120 -2.69 2.67 15.04
C LEU A 120 -1.28 2.63 14.44
N PHE A 121 -1.11 1.80 13.42
CA PHE A 121 0.13 1.64 12.67
C PHE A 121 0.23 2.78 11.63
N ALA A 122 1.06 3.76 11.93
CA ALA A 122 1.36 4.87 11.04
C ALA A 122 2.49 4.47 10.09
N CYS A 123 2.12 4.19 8.84
CA CYS A 123 2.97 3.55 7.84
C CYS A 123 3.58 4.54 6.85
N TYR A 124 4.86 4.32 6.53
CA TYR A 124 5.65 5.13 5.60
C TYR A 124 6.65 4.29 4.80
N PRO A 125 7.14 4.77 3.63
CA PRO A 125 6.44 5.71 2.76
C PRO A 125 5.27 4.99 2.06
N HIS A 126 4.30 5.74 1.53
CA HIS A 126 3.26 5.21 0.63
C HIS A 126 3.85 4.54 -0.61
N GLY A 127 4.96 5.08 -1.13
CA GLY A 127 5.44 4.71 -2.46
C GLY A 127 4.38 4.97 -3.54
N VAL A 128 4.52 4.36 -4.71
CA VAL A 128 3.52 4.51 -5.76
C VAL A 128 2.23 3.74 -5.42
N LEU A 129 2.35 2.52 -4.88
CA LEU A 129 1.21 1.61 -4.63
C LEU A 129 1.27 0.84 -3.29
N SER A 130 2.18 1.20 -2.38
CA SER A 130 2.28 0.63 -1.01
C SER A 130 2.39 -0.90 -0.97
N SER A 131 3.26 -1.47 -1.79
CA SER A 131 3.43 -2.91 -1.98
C SER A 131 3.74 -3.64 -0.66
N GLY A 132 4.64 -3.07 0.15
CA GLY A 132 5.03 -3.59 1.46
C GLY A 132 3.85 -3.63 2.45
N ALA A 133 3.14 -2.51 2.61
CA ALA A 133 1.98 -2.42 3.51
C ALA A 133 0.83 -3.33 3.05
N TYR A 134 0.57 -3.39 1.73
CA TYR A 134 -0.43 -4.28 1.15
C TYR A 134 -0.15 -5.74 1.49
N CYS A 135 1.07 -6.21 1.20
CA CYS A 135 1.44 -7.60 1.51
C CYS A 135 1.41 -7.88 3.02
N SER A 136 1.83 -6.93 3.84
CA SER A 136 1.97 -7.08 5.29
C SER A 136 0.65 -7.12 6.04
N PHE A 137 -0.31 -6.29 5.64
CA PHE A 137 -1.51 -6.05 6.45
C PHE A 137 -2.81 -6.50 5.78
N ALA A 138 -2.87 -6.57 4.45
CA ALA A 138 -4.07 -7.03 3.73
C ALA A 138 -4.07 -8.53 3.41
N THR A 139 -2.90 -9.20 3.41
CA THR A 139 -2.78 -10.63 3.09
C THR A 139 -2.15 -11.42 4.24
N ASN A 140 -2.18 -12.75 4.15
CA ASN A 140 -1.51 -13.62 5.12
C ASN A 140 -0.15 -14.17 4.60
N ALA A 141 0.36 -13.67 3.47
CA ALA A 141 1.61 -14.15 2.87
C ALA A 141 2.85 -14.00 3.76
N LEU A 142 2.83 -13.05 4.69
CA LEU A 142 3.90 -12.81 5.66
C LEU A 142 3.64 -13.43 7.04
N ASN A 143 2.60 -14.26 7.17
CA ASN A 143 2.21 -14.89 8.43
C ASN A 143 2.05 -13.89 9.58
N PHE A 144 1.35 -12.77 9.35
CA PHE A 144 1.18 -11.69 10.35
C PHE A 144 0.82 -12.23 11.75
N HIS A 145 -0.15 -13.14 11.84
CA HIS A 145 -0.60 -13.72 13.11
C HIS A 145 0.44 -14.57 13.85
N LYS A 146 1.50 -15.02 13.16
CA LYS A 146 2.65 -15.68 13.82
C LYS A 146 3.60 -14.65 14.44
N LEU A 147 3.80 -13.51 13.77
CA LEU A 147 4.63 -12.42 14.31
C LEU A 147 3.91 -11.66 15.43
N PHE A 148 2.61 -11.49 15.29
CA PHE A 148 1.75 -10.71 16.17
C PHE A 148 0.56 -11.57 16.63
N PRO A 149 0.78 -12.55 17.53
CA PRO A 149 -0.27 -13.43 17.98
C PRO A 149 -1.39 -12.65 18.67
N GLY A 150 -2.65 -13.00 18.37
CA GLY A 150 -3.82 -12.32 18.92
C GLY A 150 -4.14 -10.95 18.29
N LEU A 151 -3.32 -10.47 17.35
CA LEU A 151 -3.60 -9.21 16.64
C LEU A 151 -4.29 -9.44 15.29
N THR A 152 -5.16 -8.49 14.92
CA THR A 152 -5.91 -8.48 13.66
C THR A 152 -5.57 -7.23 12.84
N PRO A 153 -4.92 -7.36 11.67
CA PRO A 153 -4.55 -6.21 10.86
C PRO A 153 -5.68 -5.76 9.93
N HIS A 154 -5.91 -4.45 9.90
CA HIS A 154 -6.81 -3.77 8.97
C HIS A 154 -6.03 -2.72 8.19
N LEU A 155 -5.89 -2.92 6.88
CA LEU A 155 -5.26 -1.93 6.01
C LEU A 155 -6.27 -0.86 5.59
N ILE A 156 -5.90 0.40 5.76
CA ILE A 156 -6.73 1.55 5.46
C ILE A 156 -6.42 2.09 4.07
N VAL A 157 -7.44 2.15 3.22
CA VAL A 157 -7.33 2.54 1.81
C VAL A 157 -8.32 3.65 1.46
N LEU A 158 -8.15 4.26 0.28
CA LEU A 158 -9.03 5.34 -0.19
C LEU A 158 -10.50 4.89 -0.22
N GLY A 159 -11.39 5.66 0.40
CA GLY A 159 -12.83 5.33 0.48
C GLY A 159 -13.51 5.15 -0.88
N GLY A 160 -13.08 5.90 -1.90
CA GLY A 160 -13.62 5.81 -3.25
C GLY A 160 -13.51 4.42 -3.88
N HIS A 161 -12.55 3.59 -3.46
CA HIS A 161 -12.43 2.21 -3.95
C HIS A 161 -13.65 1.35 -3.63
N PHE A 162 -14.37 1.63 -2.53
CA PHE A 162 -15.53 0.85 -2.10
C PHE A 162 -16.81 1.16 -2.90
N LEU A 163 -16.76 2.14 -3.80
CA LEU A 163 -17.88 2.50 -4.69
C LEU A 163 -17.91 1.66 -5.97
N PHE A 164 -16.83 0.95 -6.31
CA PHE A 164 -16.72 0.20 -7.56
C PHE A 164 -17.20 -1.25 -7.39
N PRO A 165 -18.24 -1.68 -8.12
CA PRO A 165 -18.70 -3.06 -8.21
C PRO A 165 -17.57 -4.07 -8.41
N PHE A 166 -17.67 -5.22 -7.73
CA PHE A 166 -16.70 -6.32 -7.67
C PHE A 166 -15.33 -5.97 -7.09
N PHE A 167 -14.77 -4.80 -7.41
CA PHE A 167 -13.52 -4.30 -6.84
C PHE A 167 -13.66 -4.14 -5.32
N ARG A 168 -14.77 -3.52 -4.87
CA ARG A 168 -15.06 -3.35 -3.45
C ARG A 168 -15.05 -4.68 -2.70
N ASP A 169 -15.61 -5.73 -3.29
CA ASP A 169 -15.73 -7.02 -2.60
C ASP A 169 -14.40 -7.72 -2.46
N LEU A 170 -13.54 -7.62 -3.49
CA LEU A 170 -12.19 -8.11 -3.40
C LEU A 170 -11.42 -7.42 -2.26
N ILE A 171 -11.42 -6.09 -2.20
CA ILE A 171 -10.66 -5.38 -1.17
C ILE A 171 -11.30 -5.52 0.23
N LEU A 172 -12.63 -5.60 0.34
CA LEU A 172 -13.33 -5.89 1.59
C LEU A 172 -12.97 -7.30 2.10
N SER A 173 -12.88 -8.28 1.20
CA SER A 173 -12.49 -9.66 1.54
C SER A 173 -11.06 -9.77 2.05
N LEU A 174 -10.18 -8.83 1.67
CA LEU A 174 -8.83 -8.71 2.22
C LEU A 174 -8.81 -8.03 3.61
N GLY A 175 -9.95 -7.58 4.12
CA GLY A 175 -10.08 -6.90 5.41
C GLY A 175 -9.63 -5.44 5.37
N THR A 176 -9.65 -4.83 4.19
CA THR A 176 -9.38 -3.38 4.05
C THR A 176 -10.59 -2.55 4.45
N CYS A 177 -10.32 -1.36 4.99
CA CYS A 177 -11.35 -0.42 5.44
C CYS A 177 -11.09 0.97 4.87
N ALA A 178 -12.11 1.82 4.87
CA ALA A 178 -12.01 3.17 4.32
C ALA A 178 -11.18 4.10 5.21
N SER A 179 -10.42 4.99 4.57
CA SER A 179 -9.68 6.07 5.22
C SER A 179 -10.61 7.22 5.61
N SER A 180 -11.42 6.98 6.65
CA SER A 180 -12.27 7.99 7.27
C SER A 180 -12.11 7.97 8.79
N GLN A 181 -12.34 9.11 9.43
CA GLN A 181 -12.33 9.20 10.89
C GLN A 181 -13.30 8.21 11.53
N GLU A 182 -14.50 8.06 10.97
CA GLU A 182 -15.50 7.09 11.44
C GLU A 182 -14.95 5.66 11.46
N SER A 183 -14.35 5.23 10.35
CA SER A 183 -13.76 3.90 10.19
C SER A 183 -12.66 3.64 11.22
N LEU A 184 -11.74 4.59 11.37
CA LEU A 184 -10.61 4.46 12.30
C LEU A 184 -11.11 4.40 13.76
N LEU A 185 -12.03 5.28 14.16
CA LEU A 185 -12.58 5.29 15.52
C LEU A 185 -13.44 4.06 15.80
N TYR A 186 -14.13 3.51 14.80
CA TYR A 186 -14.85 2.26 14.92
C TYR A 186 -13.88 1.11 15.24
N LEU A 187 -12.85 0.94 14.41
CA LEU A 187 -11.86 -0.14 14.52
C LEU A 187 -11.02 -0.07 15.79
N LEU A 188 -10.72 1.15 16.26
CA LEU A 188 -9.89 1.37 17.44
C LEU A 188 -10.71 1.46 18.73
N ASN A 189 -12.03 1.28 18.69
CA ASN A 189 -12.87 1.39 19.88
C ASN A 189 -12.55 0.30 20.91
N PRO A 190 -11.96 0.62 22.07
CA PRO A 190 -11.52 -0.37 23.05
C PRO A 190 -12.69 -1.10 23.74
N LYS A 191 -13.92 -0.60 23.63
CA LYS A 191 -15.12 -1.28 24.12
C LYS A 191 -15.62 -2.39 23.18
N ARG A 192 -15.17 -2.38 21.92
CA ARG A 192 -15.62 -3.32 20.88
C ARG A 192 -14.55 -4.32 20.49
N PHE A 193 -13.30 -3.86 20.43
CA PHE A 193 -12.21 -4.64 19.90
C PHE A 193 -11.00 -4.59 20.83
N GLN A 194 -10.27 -5.69 20.86
CA GLN A 194 -8.94 -5.83 21.43
C GLN A 194 -8.04 -6.43 20.34
N GLY A 195 -6.79 -5.99 20.26
CA GLY A 195 -5.81 -6.53 19.33
C GLY A 195 -5.98 -6.03 17.88
N ASN A 196 -6.81 -5.02 17.62
CA ASN A 196 -6.89 -4.45 16.27
C ASN A 196 -5.63 -3.63 15.95
N CYS A 197 -5.01 -3.92 14.81
CA CYS A 197 -3.90 -3.14 14.25
C CYS A 197 -4.37 -2.42 12.99
N VAL A 198 -4.66 -1.14 13.11
CA VAL A 198 -5.15 -0.32 12.00
C VAL A 198 -3.97 0.32 11.29
N ALA A 199 -3.65 -0.13 10.09
CA ALA A 199 -2.51 0.33 9.31
C ALA A 199 -2.92 1.39 8.29
N ILE A 200 -2.40 2.62 8.45
CA ILE A 200 -2.71 3.76 7.58
C ILE A 200 -1.44 4.36 6.99
N MET A 201 -1.44 4.61 5.68
CA MET A 201 -0.40 5.40 5.03
C MET A 201 -0.64 6.89 5.32
N VAL A 202 0.11 7.47 6.25
CA VAL A 202 -0.20 8.81 6.80
C VAL A 202 -0.04 9.93 5.76
N GLY A 203 1.00 9.87 4.92
CA GLY A 203 1.15 10.83 3.83
C GLY A 203 0.09 10.66 2.74
N GLY A 204 -0.48 9.45 2.63
CA GLY A 204 -1.48 9.08 1.64
C GLY A 204 -0.96 9.14 0.20
N ALA A 205 -1.88 9.26 -0.75
CA ALA A 205 -1.54 9.33 -2.18
C ALA A 205 -0.55 10.46 -2.51
N ALA A 206 -0.48 11.51 -1.69
CA ALA A 206 0.45 12.62 -1.91
C ALA A 206 1.93 12.19 -1.97
N GLU A 207 2.33 11.21 -1.16
CA GLU A 207 3.70 10.69 -1.14
C GLU A 207 4.07 9.94 -2.43
N ALA A 208 3.10 9.42 -3.18
CA ALA A 208 3.38 8.75 -4.46
C ALA A 208 4.08 9.69 -5.45
N LEU A 209 3.80 10.99 -5.38
CA LEU A 209 4.44 12.00 -6.23
C LEU A 209 5.92 12.20 -5.89
N ASP A 210 6.33 11.93 -4.65
CA ASP A 210 7.71 12.02 -4.18
C ASP A 210 8.45 10.67 -4.16
N SER A 211 7.79 9.58 -4.60
CA SER A 211 8.34 8.23 -4.63
C SER A 211 9.35 8.06 -5.76
N HIS A 212 10.63 8.33 -5.46
CA HIS A 212 11.75 8.17 -6.38
C HIS A 212 12.78 7.19 -5.81
N PRO A 213 13.42 6.34 -6.65
CA PRO A 213 14.42 5.39 -6.20
C PRO A 213 15.52 6.04 -5.34
N GLY A 214 15.89 5.37 -4.26
CA GLY A 214 16.89 5.81 -3.29
C GLY A 214 16.50 7.02 -2.44
N LYS A 215 15.32 7.63 -2.67
CA LYS A 215 14.85 8.78 -1.90
C LYS A 215 13.81 8.35 -0.88
N TYR A 216 13.93 8.89 0.33
CA TYR A 216 13.00 8.66 1.43
C TYR A 216 12.42 10.01 1.86
N LYS A 217 11.44 10.50 1.09
CA LYS A 217 10.71 11.73 1.38
C LYS A 217 9.27 11.37 1.78
N ILE A 218 8.88 11.74 2.99
CA ILE A 218 7.56 11.44 3.57
C ILE A 218 6.83 12.73 3.94
N ILE A 219 5.50 12.69 3.97
CA ILE A 219 4.65 13.83 4.34
C ILE A 219 4.08 13.56 5.73
N LEU A 220 4.61 14.25 6.74
CA LEU A 220 4.25 14.06 8.15
C LEU A 220 4.06 15.39 8.90
N SER A 221 4.84 16.44 8.60
CA SER A 221 4.90 17.67 9.41
C SER A 221 3.52 18.30 9.64
N ARG A 222 2.69 18.31 8.59
CA ARG A 222 1.31 18.83 8.63
C ARG A 222 0.24 17.77 8.88
N ARG A 223 0.59 16.49 8.94
CA ARG A 223 -0.37 15.37 9.04
C ARG A 223 -0.60 15.01 10.51
N LYS A 224 -1.45 15.78 11.20
CA LYS A 224 -1.73 15.57 12.63
C LYS A 224 -3.02 14.78 12.91
N GLY A 225 -3.81 14.49 11.88
CA GLY A 225 -5.10 13.81 12.03
C GLY A 225 -5.01 12.42 12.67
N PHE A 226 -3.99 11.62 12.32
CA PHE A 226 -3.81 10.28 12.90
C PHE A 226 -3.48 10.32 14.40
N ILE A 227 -2.77 11.35 14.86
CA ILE A 227 -2.51 11.60 16.29
C ILE A 227 -3.82 11.86 17.03
N ARG A 228 -4.68 12.74 16.49
CA ARG A 228 -6.01 13.02 17.06
C ARG A 228 -6.86 11.75 17.16
N ILE A 229 -6.81 10.88 16.15
CA ILE A 229 -7.52 9.59 16.16
C ILE A 229 -6.99 8.67 17.27
N ALA A 230 -5.67 8.55 17.41
CA ALA A 230 -5.06 7.76 18.46
C ALA A 230 -5.44 8.29 19.86
N MET A 231 -5.36 9.60 20.09
CA MET A 231 -5.78 10.24 21.35
C MET A 231 -7.26 10.00 21.66
N LYS A 232 -8.16 10.16 20.68
CA LYS A 232 -9.60 9.94 20.87
C LYS A 232 -9.95 8.49 21.22
N SER A 233 -9.26 7.55 20.58
CA SER A 233 -9.48 6.11 20.79
C SER A 233 -8.74 5.56 22.03
N GLY A 234 -7.62 6.17 22.41
CA GLY A 234 -6.66 5.62 23.36
C GLY A 234 -5.80 4.49 22.76
N ALA A 235 -5.74 4.38 21.43
CA ALA A 235 -4.92 3.37 20.77
C ALA A 235 -3.44 3.79 20.77
N SER A 236 -2.55 2.83 21.01
CA SER A 236 -1.11 3.09 20.97
C SER A 236 -0.67 3.35 19.53
N LEU A 237 0.16 4.38 19.33
CA LEU A 237 0.73 4.74 18.03
C LEU A 237 1.95 3.87 17.75
N VAL A 238 2.06 3.31 16.54
CA VAL A 238 3.20 2.48 16.15
C VAL A 238 3.81 3.03 14.86
N PRO A 239 5.07 3.51 14.86
CA PRO A 239 5.75 3.87 13.64
C PRO A 239 6.05 2.61 12.82
N VAL A 240 5.69 2.61 11.54
CA VAL A 240 5.94 1.51 10.62
C VAL A 240 6.64 2.06 9.38
N PHE A 241 7.77 1.46 9.00
CA PHE A 241 8.59 1.93 7.89
C PHE A 241 8.90 0.81 6.88
N SER A 242 8.69 1.06 5.59
CA SER A 242 8.93 0.11 4.51
C SER A 242 10.17 0.52 3.69
N PHE A 243 11.29 -0.13 3.96
CA PHE A 243 12.54 0.05 3.20
C PHE A 243 12.44 -0.64 1.84
N GLY A 244 12.94 0.02 0.79
CA GLY A 244 12.91 -0.45 -0.59
C GLY A 244 11.61 -0.17 -1.35
N GLU A 245 10.57 0.35 -0.68
CA GLU A 245 9.28 0.65 -1.31
C GLU A 245 9.40 1.69 -2.44
N THR A 246 10.31 2.66 -2.32
CA THR A 246 10.51 3.70 -3.36
C THR A 246 11.30 3.21 -4.57
N ASP A 247 11.92 2.02 -4.49
CA ASP A 247 12.76 1.44 -5.54
C ASP A 247 11.97 0.51 -6.49
N VAL A 248 10.70 0.23 -6.18
CA VAL A 248 9.86 -0.68 -6.97
C VAL A 248 9.32 -0.06 -8.26
N PHE A 249 9.41 1.27 -8.39
CA PHE A 249 9.10 2.01 -9.60
C PHE A 249 10.08 3.16 -9.80
N ARG A 250 10.17 3.66 -11.02
CA ARG A 250 11.04 4.77 -11.43
C ARG A 250 10.23 5.84 -12.18
N PRO A 251 9.26 6.50 -11.52
CA PRO A 251 8.39 7.47 -12.17
C PRO A 251 9.19 8.62 -12.79
N LEU A 252 8.57 9.34 -13.73
CA LEU A 252 9.18 10.50 -14.35
C LEU A 252 9.54 11.57 -13.32
N ASN A 253 10.68 12.22 -13.51
CA ASN A 253 11.08 13.36 -12.69
C ASN A 253 10.00 14.46 -12.74
N ASN A 254 9.51 14.84 -11.57
CA ASN A 254 8.42 15.81 -11.40
C ASN A 254 8.76 16.81 -10.28
N PRO A 255 9.82 17.64 -10.44
CA PRO A 255 10.23 18.59 -9.40
C PRO A 255 9.10 19.56 -9.07
N GLU A 256 9.12 20.11 -7.84
CA GLU A 256 7.98 20.85 -7.28
C GLU A 256 7.52 22.05 -8.13
N ASN A 257 8.46 22.67 -8.86
CA ASN A 257 8.22 23.80 -9.74
C ASN A 257 7.78 23.41 -11.17
N SER A 258 7.76 22.13 -11.53
CA SER A 258 7.44 21.67 -12.89
C SER A 258 5.94 21.75 -13.22
N LEU A 259 5.64 21.89 -14.52
CA LEU A 259 4.27 21.82 -15.03
C LEU A 259 3.62 20.46 -14.72
N LEU A 260 4.38 19.37 -14.89
CA LEU A 260 3.90 18.01 -14.58
C LEU A 260 3.43 17.93 -13.13
N ARG A 261 4.25 18.37 -12.17
CA ARG A 261 3.88 18.36 -10.75
C ARG A 261 2.61 19.16 -10.47
N ARG A 262 2.49 20.37 -11.04
CA ARG A 262 1.30 21.23 -10.86
C ARG A 262 0.02 20.55 -11.35
N ILE A 263 0.09 19.87 -12.50
CA ILE A 263 -1.04 19.09 -13.05
C ILE A 263 -1.38 17.92 -12.12
N GLN A 264 -0.36 17.14 -11.71
CA GLN A 264 -0.56 15.98 -10.84
C GLN A 264 -1.19 16.38 -9.50
N GLU A 265 -0.71 17.46 -8.89
CA GLU A 265 -1.24 18.02 -7.66
C GLU A 265 -2.69 18.48 -7.81
N LYS A 266 -3.02 19.17 -8.91
CA LYS A 266 -4.40 19.60 -9.18
C LYS A 266 -5.36 18.42 -9.32
N VAL A 267 -4.97 17.38 -10.06
CA VAL A 267 -5.78 16.15 -10.20
C VAL A 267 -5.96 15.47 -8.85
N ARG A 268 -4.89 15.36 -8.05
CA ARG A 268 -4.94 14.77 -6.71
C ARG A 268 -5.88 15.53 -5.76
N GLN A 269 -5.85 16.85 -5.80
CA GLN A 269 -6.73 17.68 -4.96
C GLN A 269 -8.21 17.51 -5.32
N ILE A 270 -8.52 17.28 -6.61
CA ILE A 270 -9.90 17.08 -7.09
C ILE A 270 -10.39 15.66 -6.80
N THR A 271 -9.55 14.66 -7.03
CA THR A 271 -9.97 13.24 -7.08
C THR A 271 -9.52 12.41 -5.87
N GLY A 272 -8.57 12.90 -5.08
CA GLY A 272 -7.87 12.14 -4.04
C GLY A 272 -6.79 11.17 -4.56
N VAL A 273 -6.68 10.98 -5.88
CA VAL A 273 -5.74 10.05 -6.52
C VAL A 273 -4.54 10.80 -7.08
N SER A 274 -3.32 10.33 -6.83
CA SER A 274 -2.11 10.89 -7.43
C SER A 274 -1.84 10.25 -8.79
N PRO A 275 -1.93 11.00 -9.91
CA PRO A 275 -1.66 10.46 -11.24
C PRO A 275 -0.15 10.33 -11.46
N VAL A 276 0.43 9.27 -10.92
CA VAL A 276 1.82 8.87 -11.15
C VAL A 276 1.81 7.76 -12.16
N PHE A 277 2.56 7.92 -13.25
CA PHE A 277 2.78 6.81 -14.18
C PHE A 277 3.80 5.84 -13.55
N PRO A 278 3.41 4.60 -13.20
CA PRO A 278 4.26 3.65 -12.49
C PRO A 278 5.24 3.01 -13.47
N LEU A 279 6.27 3.76 -13.85
CA LEU A 279 7.26 3.27 -14.80
C LEU A 279 8.13 2.21 -14.12
N GLY A 280 8.04 0.97 -14.59
CA GLY A 280 8.86 -0.15 -14.18
C GLY A 280 9.41 -0.89 -15.40
N ARG A 281 9.09 -2.17 -15.50
CA ARG A 281 9.46 -3.11 -16.57
C ARG A 281 8.23 -3.69 -17.27
N GLY A 282 8.48 -4.44 -18.33
CA GLY A 282 7.44 -5.20 -19.03
C GLY A 282 7.19 -6.57 -18.40
N MET A 283 6.13 -7.23 -18.85
CA MET A 283 5.89 -8.64 -18.52
C MET A 283 7.00 -9.52 -19.15
N PHE A 284 7.34 -9.26 -20.42
CA PHE A 284 8.27 -10.07 -21.22
C PHE A 284 9.65 -9.41 -21.49
N GLN A 285 9.86 -8.17 -21.04
CA GLN A 285 11.12 -7.43 -21.16
C GLN A 285 11.38 -6.57 -19.91
N TYR A 286 12.61 -6.08 -19.73
CA TYR A 286 13.08 -5.42 -18.50
C TYR A 286 13.22 -3.89 -18.60
N SER A 287 13.05 -3.32 -19.78
CA SER A 287 13.32 -1.91 -20.07
C SER A 287 12.20 -0.95 -19.70
N PHE A 288 10.92 -1.26 -19.97
CA PHE A 288 9.83 -0.30 -19.71
C PHE A 288 8.48 -0.99 -19.53
N GLY A 289 7.53 -0.32 -18.88
CA GLY A 289 6.17 -0.83 -18.71
C GLY A 289 5.62 -0.46 -17.34
N VAL A 290 4.49 -1.07 -16.99
CA VAL A 290 3.81 -0.83 -15.71
C VAL A 290 4.09 -1.90 -14.65
N VAL A 291 4.77 -2.99 -15.01
CA VAL A 291 5.10 -4.04 -14.05
C VAL A 291 6.21 -3.51 -13.14
N PRO A 292 6.07 -3.56 -11.81
CA PRO A 292 7.08 -3.04 -10.90
C PRO A 292 8.45 -3.68 -11.10
N LEU A 293 9.51 -2.97 -10.73
CA LEU A 293 10.86 -3.51 -10.66
C LEU A 293 10.94 -4.57 -9.55
N ARG A 294 11.76 -5.60 -9.75
CA ARG A 294 12.06 -6.56 -8.68
C ARG A 294 13.07 -5.97 -7.72
N SER A 295 12.58 -5.29 -6.69
CA SER A 295 13.39 -4.80 -5.57
C SER A 295 12.91 -5.42 -4.25
N PRO A 296 13.81 -5.79 -3.33
CA PRO A 296 13.45 -6.18 -1.97
C PRO A 296 12.66 -5.08 -1.25
N VAL A 297 11.58 -5.44 -0.55
CA VAL A 297 10.85 -4.54 0.35
C VAL A 297 10.81 -5.12 1.76
N THR A 298 11.19 -4.35 2.78
CA THR A 298 11.09 -4.79 4.18
C THR A 298 10.29 -3.78 5.00
N THR A 299 9.14 -4.21 5.49
CA THR A 299 8.28 -3.44 6.39
C THR A 299 8.67 -3.74 7.83
N VAL A 300 9.13 -2.73 8.55
CA VAL A 300 9.52 -2.81 9.96
C VAL A 300 8.45 -2.12 10.81
N VAL A 301 7.90 -2.86 11.77
CA VAL A 301 6.96 -2.38 12.78
C VAL A 301 7.76 -2.01 14.04
N GLY A 302 7.76 -0.73 14.37
CA GLY A 302 8.47 -0.18 15.52
C GLY A 302 7.83 -0.50 16.87
N ALA A 303 8.42 0.03 17.94
CA ALA A 303 7.88 -0.08 19.28
C ALA A 303 6.63 0.79 19.46
N PRO A 304 5.63 0.35 20.26
CA PRO A 304 4.43 1.13 20.50
C PRO A 304 4.73 2.37 21.35
N MET A 305 4.02 3.45 21.05
CA MET A 305 3.97 4.68 21.81
C MET A 305 2.58 4.80 22.42
N GLU A 306 2.51 4.66 23.74
CA GLU A 306 1.26 4.84 24.47
C GLU A 306 0.80 6.30 24.38
N VAL A 307 -0.51 6.48 24.28
CA VAL A 307 -1.14 7.79 24.16
C VAL A 307 -2.24 7.90 25.21
N THR A 308 -2.23 8.99 25.97
CA THR A 308 -3.32 9.27 26.91
C THR A 308 -4.60 9.55 26.15
N ARG A 309 -5.67 8.83 26.52
CA ARG A 309 -6.96 9.02 25.85
C ARG A 309 -7.56 10.37 26.20
N ASN A 310 -7.76 11.22 25.18
CA ASN A 310 -8.48 12.48 25.26
C ASN A 310 -9.48 12.58 24.10
N LEU A 311 -10.77 12.79 24.40
CA LEU A 311 -11.83 12.88 23.40
C LEU A 311 -11.82 14.21 22.64
N GLU A 312 -11.28 15.26 23.26
CA GLU A 312 -11.22 16.62 22.74
C GLU A 312 -9.79 17.16 22.93
N PRO A 313 -8.78 16.54 22.25
CA PRO A 313 -7.40 16.94 22.44
C PRO A 313 -7.15 18.34 21.88
N THR A 314 -6.43 19.17 22.63
CA THR A 314 -6.05 20.51 22.15
C THR A 314 -4.98 20.41 21.07
N ASP A 315 -4.74 21.49 20.34
CA ASP A 315 -3.73 21.50 19.29
C ASP A 315 -2.32 21.37 19.87
N GLU A 316 -2.08 21.93 21.06
CA GLU A 316 -0.82 21.83 21.78
C GLU A 316 -0.52 20.38 22.19
N GLU A 317 -1.50 19.67 22.78
CA GLU A 317 -1.32 18.26 23.15
C GLU A 317 -1.05 17.39 21.91
N VAL A 318 -1.75 17.66 20.81
CA VAL A 318 -1.55 16.95 19.54
C VAL A 318 -0.15 17.19 19.00
N ASP A 319 0.37 18.42 19.13
CA ASP A 319 1.68 18.82 18.65
C ASP A 319 2.81 18.18 19.47
N GLU A 320 2.65 18.09 20.79
CA GLU A 320 3.58 17.38 21.66
C GLU A 320 3.66 15.88 21.31
N VAL A 321 2.50 15.22 21.18
CA VAL A 321 2.44 13.79 20.81
C VAL A 321 2.97 13.56 19.39
N HIS A 322 2.70 14.48 18.46
CA HIS A 322 3.22 14.42 17.09
C HIS A 322 4.73 14.58 17.03
N ALA A 323 5.30 15.50 17.84
CA ALA A 323 6.74 15.71 17.92
C ALA A 323 7.47 14.47 18.46
N GLU A 324 6.95 13.86 19.54
CA GLU A 324 7.51 12.63 20.09
C GLU A 324 7.35 11.44 19.11
N PHE A 325 6.20 11.32 18.45
CA PHE A 325 6.01 10.31 17.40
C PHE A 325 7.03 10.48 16.27
N THR A 326 7.23 11.71 15.81
CA THR A 326 8.18 12.04 14.72
C THR A 326 9.61 11.68 15.13
N LYS A 327 10.02 12.00 16.36
CA LYS A 327 11.32 11.59 16.91
C LYS A 327 11.49 10.07 16.89
N ARG A 328 10.48 9.31 17.32
CA ARG A 328 10.52 7.84 17.31
C ARG A 328 10.57 7.26 15.89
N LEU A 329 9.85 7.86 14.94
CA LEU A 329 9.89 7.45 13.53
C LEU A 329 11.28 7.65 12.93
N VAL A 330 11.91 8.81 13.19
CA VAL A 330 13.28 9.10 12.74
C VAL A 330 14.27 8.11 13.37
N GLN A 331 14.14 7.84 14.67
CA GLN A 331 14.97 6.83 15.35
C GLN A 331 14.80 5.43 14.75
N LEU A 332 13.55 5.00 14.48
CA LEU A 332 13.29 3.72 13.80
C LEU A 332 13.98 3.67 12.44
N PHE A 333 13.87 4.74 11.65
CA PHE A 333 14.52 4.83 10.36
C PHE A 333 16.04 4.71 10.46
N GLU A 334 16.67 5.53 11.30
CA GLU A 334 18.12 5.59 11.46
C GLU A 334 18.71 4.27 12.00
N ASN A 335 18.02 3.62 12.94
CA ASN A 335 18.47 2.34 13.53
C ASN A 335 18.37 1.16 12.56
N GLU A 336 17.45 1.22 11.60
CA GLU A 336 17.14 0.09 10.71
C GLU A 336 17.71 0.25 9.30
N LYS A 337 17.97 1.48 8.83
CA LYS A 337 18.35 1.74 7.44
C LYS A 337 19.59 0.99 6.97
N SER A 338 20.58 0.78 7.83
CA SER A 338 21.82 0.06 7.49
C SER A 338 21.61 -1.42 7.19
N LYS A 339 20.53 -2.02 7.69
CA LYS A 339 20.22 -3.44 7.46
C LYS A 339 19.61 -3.70 6.08
N TYR A 340 18.98 -2.68 5.50
CA TYR A 340 18.13 -2.85 4.31
C TYR A 340 18.57 -2.00 3.11
N LEU A 341 19.34 -0.93 3.34
CA LEU A 341 19.81 -0.03 2.29
C LEU A 341 21.31 -0.18 2.06
N LYS A 342 21.71 -0.40 0.81
CA LYS A 342 23.13 -0.56 0.45
C LYS A 342 23.95 0.72 0.68
N ASN A 343 23.40 1.88 0.34
CA ASN A 343 24.06 3.18 0.48
C ASN A 343 23.48 3.98 1.67
N HIS A 344 23.25 3.31 2.80
CA HIS A 344 22.51 3.90 3.93
C HIS A 344 23.14 5.18 4.50
N GLU A 345 24.45 5.39 4.31
CA GLU A 345 25.18 6.58 4.79
C GLU A 345 24.77 7.85 4.02
N GLU A 346 24.47 7.72 2.72
CA GLU A 346 24.03 8.82 1.86
C GLU A 346 22.51 9.06 1.94
N VAL A 347 21.78 8.10 2.50
CA VAL A 347 20.33 8.15 2.57
C VAL A 347 19.87 8.84 3.86
N GLN A 348 19.08 9.89 3.68
CA GLN A 348 18.43 10.64 4.75
C GLN A 348 16.92 10.59 4.61
N LEU A 349 16.23 10.52 5.74
CA LEU A 349 14.78 10.68 5.80
C LEU A 349 14.43 12.16 5.74
N VAL A 350 13.75 12.57 4.67
CA VAL A 350 13.24 13.94 4.50
C VAL A 350 11.77 13.95 4.90
N ILE A 351 11.43 14.80 5.86
CA ILE A 351 10.06 14.96 6.37
C ILE A 351 9.49 16.30 5.90
N THR A 352 8.31 16.28 5.28
CA THR A 352 7.59 17.47 4.78
C THR A 352 6.18 17.64 5.31
#